data_AF-A0A495R8I8-F1
#
_entry.id   AF-A0A495R8I8-F1
#
_cell.length_a   1.000
_cell.length_b   1.000
_cell.length_c   1.000
_cell.angle_alpha   90.00
_cell.angle_beta   90.00
_cell.angle_gamma   90.00
#
_symmetry.space_group_name_H-M   'P 1'
#
loop_
_entity.id
_entity.type
_entity.pdbx_description
1 polymer ?
#
loop_
_entity_poly.entity_id
_entity_poly.type
_entity_poly.pdbx_seq_one_letter_code
_entity_poly.pdbx_strand_id
1 'polypeptide(L)'
;MVLSADRELLQAYSDLLGWLSNPVRLYQDSDTVADGLNDRLGGDVTAEDCNDVYALSTIPHPEFENYTGGSTSVESLSNDCLKATIITASTFIGDLFGSLQIDLRGWDVDSDRFADMLAEIGYDTISYDGDGYASDNHTHRYHYSDDVLVLEHYDAMNLLDEIDLSLETVAEPI
;
A
#
# COMPACT_ATOMS: atom_id res chain seq x y z
N MET A 1 9.20 -1.63 -14.16
CA MET A 1 8.64 -2.37 -15.32
C MET A 1 8.91 -3.84 -15.07
N VAL A 2 7.88 -4.68 -15.20
CA VAL A 2 7.94 -6.13 -14.99
C VAL A 2 7.65 -6.80 -16.34
N LEU A 3 8.43 -7.83 -16.67
CA LEU A 3 8.26 -8.63 -17.89
C LEU A 3 7.88 -10.06 -17.51
N SER A 4 6.94 -10.66 -18.24
CA SER A 4 6.50 -12.04 -18.01
C SER A 4 5.94 -12.65 -19.30
N ALA A 5 6.07 -13.96 -19.44
CA ALA A 5 5.33 -14.72 -20.45
C ALA A 5 3.88 -15.04 -20.02
N ASP A 6 3.60 -14.93 -18.72
CA ASP A 6 2.26 -15.10 -18.16
C ASP A 6 1.51 -13.77 -18.16
N ARG A 7 0.63 -13.61 -19.15
CA ARG A 7 -0.21 -12.41 -19.31
C ARG A 7 -1.26 -12.29 -18.22
N GLU A 8 -1.84 -13.39 -17.75
CA GLU A 8 -2.91 -13.38 -16.75
C GLU A 8 -2.38 -12.90 -15.40
N LEU A 9 -1.18 -13.33 -15.03
CA LEU A 9 -0.49 -12.83 -13.85
C LEU A 9 -0.27 -11.31 -13.90
N LEU A 10 0.23 -10.79 -15.04
CA LEU A 10 0.41 -9.34 -15.20
C LEU A 10 -0.92 -8.59 -15.20
N GLN A 11 -1.99 -9.20 -15.69
CA GLN A 11 -3.32 -8.60 -15.65
C GLN A 11 -3.83 -8.52 -14.21
N ALA A 12 -3.67 -9.56 -13.40
CA ALA A 12 -4.02 -9.54 -11.98
C ALA A 12 -3.26 -8.44 -11.21
N TYR A 13 -1.97 -8.23 -11.53
CA TYR A 13 -1.21 -7.11 -10.96
C TYR A 13 -1.68 -5.74 -11.47
N SER A 14 -2.05 -5.63 -12.75
CA SER A 14 -2.63 -4.39 -13.28
C SER A 14 -3.96 -4.06 -12.63
N ASP A 15 -4.82 -5.05 -12.43
CA ASP A 15 -6.13 -4.89 -11.78
C ASP A 15 -5.97 -4.50 -10.30
N LEU A 16 -4.98 -5.07 -9.60
CA LEU A 16 -4.64 -4.70 -8.21
C LEU A 16 -4.10 -3.26 -8.11
N LEU A 17 -3.20 -2.87 -9.02
CA LEU A 17 -2.61 -1.52 -9.02
C LEU A 17 -3.57 -0.46 -9.57
N GLY A 18 -4.57 -0.88 -10.33
CA GLY A 18 -5.56 -0.01 -10.96
C GLY A 18 -4.90 1.12 -11.75
N TRP A 19 -5.30 2.35 -11.41
CA TRP A 19 -4.86 3.58 -12.08
C TRP A 19 -3.37 3.90 -11.93
N LEU A 20 -2.65 3.22 -11.03
CA LEU A 20 -1.20 3.38 -10.85
C LEU A 20 -0.38 2.61 -11.91
N SER A 21 -1.05 1.79 -12.73
CA SER A 21 -0.42 0.98 -13.77
C SER A 21 -0.85 1.42 -15.18
N ASN A 22 0.08 1.31 -16.13
CA ASN A 22 -0.28 1.30 -17.54
C ASN A 22 -0.87 -0.07 -17.90
N PRO A 23 -1.74 -0.16 -18.91
CA PRO A 23 -2.25 -1.43 -19.39
C PRO A 23 -1.13 -2.42 -19.76
N VAL A 24 -1.35 -3.70 -19.48
CA VAL A 24 -0.47 -4.79 -19.92
C VAL A 24 -0.36 -4.74 -21.44
N ARG A 25 0.87 -4.70 -21.95
CA ARG A 25 1.17 -4.64 -23.38
C ARG A 25 2.08 -5.78 -23.81
N LEU A 26 1.96 -6.21 -25.06
CA LEU A 26 2.95 -7.08 -25.68
C LEU A 26 4.28 -6.32 -25.77
N TYR A 27 5.35 -6.89 -25.23
CA TYR A 27 6.69 -6.32 -25.25
C TYR A 27 7.51 -6.89 -26.40
N GLN A 28 7.49 -8.23 -26.54
CA GLN A 28 8.11 -8.95 -27.65
C GLN A 28 7.23 -10.14 -28.00
N ASP A 29 6.96 -10.34 -29.29
CA ASP A 29 6.33 -11.57 -29.78
C ASP A 29 7.34 -12.73 -29.79
N SER A 30 6.79 -13.95 -29.81
CA SER A 30 7.54 -15.21 -29.86
C SER A 30 8.52 -15.31 -31.04
N ASP A 31 8.20 -14.76 -32.20
CA ASP A 31 9.11 -14.68 -33.36
C ASP A 31 10.36 -13.85 -33.02
N THR A 32 10.15 -12.64 -32.47
CA THR A 32 11.23 -11.73 -32.07
C THR A 32 12.11 -12.33 -30.97
N VAL A 33 11.51 -13.11 -30.05
CA VAL A 33 12.25 -13.82 -29.00
C VAL A 33 13.12 -14.93 -29.61
N ALA A 34 12.58 -15.72 -30.55
CA ALA A 34 13.31 -16.79 -31.22
C ALA A 34 14.49 -16.25 -32.03
N ASP A 35 14.29 -15.19 -32.82
CA ASP A 35 15.36 -14.51 -33.56
C ASP A 35 16.47 -14.02 -32.62
N GLY A 36 16.10 -13.37 -31.51
CA GLY A 36 17.08 -12.88 -30.53
C GLY A 36 17.86 -13.99 -29.82
N LEU A 37 17.25 -15.16 -29.60
CA LEU A 37 17.91 -16.34 -29.04
C LEU A 37 18.86 -16.98 -30.05
N ASN A 38 18.44 -17.11 -31.31
CA ASN A 38 19.28 -17.63 -32.38
C ASN A 38 20.49 -16.76 -32.64
N ASP A 39 20.31 -15.44 -32.67
CA ASP A 39 21.40 -14.47 -32.84
C ASP A 39 22.42 -14.53 -31.68
N ARG A 40 21.96 -14.75 -30.45
CA ARG A 40 22.84 -14.78 -29.26
C ARG A 40 23.51 -16.12 -29.02
N LEU A 41 22.81 -17.22 -29.32
CA LEU A 41 23.23 -18.57 -28.93
C LEU A 41 23.57 -19.48 -30.12
N GLY A 42 23.31 -19.02 -31.35
CA GLY A 42 23.58 -19.77 -32.58
C GLY A 42 22.70 -21.01 -32.75
N GLY A 43 21.49 -20.98 -32.19
CA GLY A 43 20.53 -22.09 -32.20
C GLY A 43 19.61 -22.11 -33.42
N ASP A 44 18.72 -23.11 -33.44
CA ASP A 44 17.59 -23.25 -34.37
C ASP A 44 16.28 -23.27 -33.55
N VAL A 45 16.10 -22.23 -32.75
CA VAL A 45 14.89 -22.00 -31.94
C VAL A 45 13.83 -21.38 -32.84
N THR A 46 12.63 -21.92 -32.84
CA THR A 46 11.51 -21.37 -33.61
C THR A 46 10.53 -20.65 -32.69
N ALA A 47 9.60 -19.88 -33.27
CA ALA A 47 8.57 -19.20 -32.50
C ALA A 47 7.67 -20.17 -31.72
N GLU A 48 7.47 -21.39 -32.22
CA GLU A 48 6.70 -22.45 -31.52
C GLU A 48 7.37 -22.90 -30.21
N ASP A 49 8.70 -22.71 -30.09
CA ASP A 49 9.47 -23.02 -28.89
C ASP A 49 9.47 -21.87 -27.88
N CYS A 50 8.89 -20.71 -28.25
CA CYS A 50 8.95 -19.47 -27.49
C CYS A 50 7.55 -18.99 -27.08
N ASN A 51 7.49 -18.23 -25.99
CA ASN A 51 6.27 -17.53 -25.60
C ASN A 51 6.41 -16.04 -25.87
N ASP A 52 5.30 -15.39 -26.18
CA ASP A 52 5.19 -13.94 -26.17
C ASP A 52 5.58 -13.40 -24.79
N VAL A 53 6.31 -12.29 -24.76
CA VAL A 53 6.71 -11.58 -23.56
C VAL A 53 5.85 -10.32 -23.44
N TYR A 54 5.16 -10.20 -22.30
CA TYR A 54 4.32 -9.06 -21.95
C TYR A 54 5.01 -8.17 -20.93
N ALA A 55 4.64 -6.89 -20.91
CA ALA A 55 5.15 -5.90 -19.98
C ALA A 55 4.03 -5.20 -19.21
N LEU A 56 4.30 -4.96 -17.93
CA LEU A 56 3.56 -4.07 -17.06
C LEU A 56 4.49 -2.96 -16.55
N SER A 57 4.05 -1.71 -16.61
CA SER A 57 4.78 -0.57 -16.06
C SER A 57 3.87 0.32 -15.26
N THR A 58 4.33 0.77 -14.09
CA THR A 58 3.66 1.85 -13.35
C THR A 58 3.70 3.15 -14.14
N ILE A 59 2.73 4.03 -13.90
CA ILE A 59 2.76 5.39 -14.44
C ILE A 59 3.89 6.14 -13.70
N PRO A 60 4.76 6.89 -14.40
CA PRO A 60 5.71 7.76 -13.72
C PRO A 60 4.93 8.86 -13.01
N HIS A 61 4.86 8.77 -11.68
CA HIS A 61 4.31 9.83 -10.84
C HIS A 61 5.35 10.93 -10.66
N PRO A 62 4.93 12.22 -10.57
CA PRO A 62 5.83 13.27 -10.13
C PRO A 62 6.45 12.90 -8.78
N GLU A 63 7.69 13.35 -8.54
CA GLU A 63 8.26 13.29 -7.19
C GLU A 63 7.27 13.96 -6.22
N PHE A 64 7.12 13.37 -5.03
CA PHE A 64 6.10 13.77 -4.04
C PHE A 64 6.10 15.28 -3.76
N GLU A 65 7.28 15.90 -3.74
CA GLU A 65 7.49 17.35 -3.55
C GLU A 65 6.84 18.23 -4.64
N ASN A 66 6.54 17.66 -5.81
CA ASN A 66 5.90 18.35 -6.93
C ASN A 66 4.37 18.22 -6.91
N TYR A 67 3.79 17.51 -5.95
CA TYR A 67 2.39 17.67 -5.60
C TYR A 67 2.27 19.00 -4.83
N THR A 68 2.03 20.10 -5.56
CA THR A 68 1.99 21.47 -5.04
C THR A 68 0.84 21.77 -4.06
N GLY A 69 0.14 20.75 -3.56
CA GLY A 69 -0.85 20.84 -2.51
C GLY A 69 -0.50 19.85 -1.42
N GLY A 70 0.17 20.32 -0.37
CA GLY A 70 0.21 19.60 0.89
C GLY A 70 -1.22 19.30 1.34
N SER A 71 -1.42 18.11 1.90
CA SER A 71 -2.71 17.44 2.09
C SER A 71 -3.31 16.91 0.78
N THR A 72 -3.17 15.60 0.55
CA THR A 72 -4.13 14.90 -0.32
C THR A 72 -5.51 15.20 0.24
N SER A 73 -6.40 15.74 -0.60
CA SER A 73 -7.73 16.28 -0.30
C SER A 73 -8.75 15.27 0.26
N VAL A 74 -8.35 14.44 1.21
CA VAL A 74 -9.19 13.47 1.90
C VAL A 74 -10.00 14.25 2.92
N GLU A 75 -11.21 14.63 2.50
CA GLU A 75 -12.14 15.38 3.32
C GLU A 75 -12.92 14.48 4.29
N SER A 76 -12.97 13.16 4.04
CA SER A 76 -13.66 12.19 4.89
C SER A 76 -13.06 10.79 4.76
N LEU A 77 -13.14 10.00 5.83
CA LEU A 77 -12.81 8.58 5.86
C LEU A 77 -14.05 7.75 5.52
N SER A 78 -14.09 7.12 4.35
CA SER A 78 -15.05 6.05 4.12
C SER A 78 -14.74 4.86 5.06
N ASN A 79 -15.75 4.08 5.41
CA ASN A 79 -15.57 2.92 6.30
C ASN A 79 -14.53 1.92 5.71
N ASP A 80 -14.56 1.68 4.40
CA ASP A 80 -13.57 0.83 3.72
C ASP A 80 -12.14 1.39 3.78
N CYS A 81 -11.98 2.70 3.65
CA CYS A 81 -10.68 3.37 3.73
C CYS A 81 -10.13 3.29 5.15
N LEU A 82 -10.97 3.60 6.14
CA LEU A 82 -10.64 3.48 7.56
C LEU A 82 -10.25 2.03 7.91
N LYS A 83 -11.04 1.05 7.47
CA LYS A 83 -10.74 -0.38 7.64
C LYS A 83 -9.38 -0.76 7.07
N ALA A 84 -9.09 -0.34 5.84
CA ALA A 84 -7.80 -0.60 5.19
C ALA A 84 -6.63 0.07 5.93
N THR A 85 -6.79 1.31 6.38
CA THR A 85 -5.78 2.02 7.18
C THR A 85 -5.55 1.32 8.51
N ILE A 86 -6.60 0.94 9.24
CA ILE A 86 -6.47 0.27 10.53
C ILE A 86 -5.76 -1.09 10.38
N ILE A 87 -6.07 -1.88 9.35
CA ILE A 87 -5.35 -3.14 9.07
C ILE A 87 -3.86 -2.90 8.80
N THR A 88 -3.52 -1.86 8.05
CA THR A 88 -2.17 -1.71 7.47
C THR A 88 -1.23 -0.92 8.36
N ALA A 89 -1.76 0.06 9.08
CA ALA A 89 -0.99 1.05 9.82
C ALA A 89 -1.16 0.93 11.35
N SER A 90 -2.03 0.03 11.84
CA SER A 90 -2.32 -0.03 13.27
C SER A 90 -1.86 -1.30 13.94
N THR A 91 -1.55 -1.18 15.22
CA THR A 91 -1.24 -2.31 16.10
C THR A 91 -1.90 -2.07 17.45
N PHE A 92 -2.64 -3.07 17.93
CA PHE A 92 -3.22 -3.06 19.26
C PHE A 92 -2.18 -3.57 20.26
N ILE A 93 -1.88 -2.75 21.26
CA ILE A 93 -0.92 -3.06 22.31
C ILE A 93 -1.64 -3.20 23.65
N GLY A 94 -1.54 -4.38 24.25
CA GLY A 94 -2.14 -4.71 25.53
C GLY A 94 -2.96 -6.00 25.47
N ASP A 95 -3.21 -6.58 26.65
CA ASP A 95 -3.78 -7.93 26.77
C ASP A 95 -5.25 -7.85 27.25
N LEU A 96 -5.48 -7.42 28.49
CA LEU A 96 -6.81 -7.16 29.07
C LEU A 96 -7.29 -5.71 28.88
N PHE A 97 -6.36 -4.77 28.93
CA PHE A 97 -6.56 -3.35 28.66
C PHE A 97 -5.38 -2.89 27.82
N GLY A 98 -5.65 -2.08 26.80
CA GLY A 98 -4.66 -1.72 25.79
C GLY A 98 -5.03 -0.46 25.04
N SER A 99 -4.32 -0.22 23.95
CA SER A 99 -4.61 0.87 23.04
C SER A 99 -4.34 0.46 21.61
N LEU A 100 -5.09 1.04 20.68
CA LEU A 100 -4.78 0.92 19.26
C LEU A 100 -3.83 2.06 18.91
N GLN A 101 -2.62 1.70 18.48
CA GLN A 101 -1.63 2.63 17.99
C GLN A 101 -1.70 2.65 16.46
N ILE A 102 -1.92 3.83 15.88
CA ILE A 102 -2.05 4.04 14.45
C ILE A 102 -0.80 4.83 14.00
N ASP A 103 0.07 4.13 13.28
CA ASP A 103 1.35 4.66 12.81
C ASP A 103 1.24 5.06 11.34
N LEU A 104 0.95 6.34 11.11
CA LEU A 104 0.81 6.91 9.77
C LEU A 104 2.14 7.38 9.17
N ARG A 105 3.28 7.09 9.81
CA ARG A 105 4.61 7.46 9.31
C ARG A 105 4.85 6.87 7.93
N GLY A 106 5.15 7.74 6.97
CA GLY A 106 5.38 7.36 5.57
C GLY A 106 4.12 7.07 4.76
N TRP A 107 2.93 7.44 5.27
CA TRP A 107 1.70 7.52 4.50
C TRP A 107 1.50 8.93 3.92
N ASP A 108 0.73 9.03 2.83
CA ASP A 108 0.42 10.32 2.18
C ASP A 108 -0.63 11.16 2.96
N VAL A 109 -1.01 10.74 4.18
CA VAL A 109 -2.01 11.38 5.02
C VAL A 109 -1.34 11.95 6.27
N ASP A 110 -1.56 13.24 6.50
CA ASP A 110 -1.11 13.95 7.70
C ASP A 110 -1.82 13.43 8.96
N SER A 111 -1.05 13.15 10.01
CA SER A 111 -1.52 12.59 11.28
C SER A 111 -2.54 13.51 11.96
N ASP A 112 -2.32 14.84 11.91
CA ASP A 112 -3.26 15.83 12.46
C ASP A 112 -4.60 15.77 11.72
N ARG A 113 -4.55 15.65 10.38
CA ARG A 113 -5.78 15.56 9.57
C ARG A 113 -6.51 14.24 9.81
N PHE A 114 -5.79 13.14 10.00
CA PHE A 114 -6.42 11.86 10.34
C PHE A 114 -7.06 11.88 11.73
N ALA A 115 -6.41 12.52 12.70
CA ALA A 115 -6.97 12.75 14.02
C ALA A 115 -8.28 13.57 13.96
N ASP A 116 -8.30 14.65 13.17
CA ASP A 116 -9.53 15.44 12.93
C ASP A 116 -10.66 14.57 12.36
N MET A 117 -10.35 13.73 11.36
CA MET A 117 -11.35 12.86 10.74
C MET A 117 -11.87 11.78 11.69
N LEU A 118 -11.03 11.26 12.60
CA LEU A 118 -11.47 10.36 13.67
C LEU A 118 -12.36 11.08 14.69
N ALA A 119 -12.01 12.31 15.07
CA ALA A 119 -12.83 13.11 15.98
C ALA A 119 -14.20 13.43 15.38
N GLU A 120 -14.30 13.68 14.07
CA GLU A 120 -15.56 13.90 13.35
C GLU A 120 -16.52 12.69 13.44
N ILE A 121 -15.99 11.47 13.55
CA ILE A 121 -16.77 10.23 13.75
C ILE A 121 -16.84 9.80 15.23
N GLY A 122 -16.34 10.62 16.16
CA GLY A 122 -16.54 10.45 17.61
C GLY A 122 -15.39 9.78 18.36
N TYR A 123 -14.20 9.66 17.75
CA TYR A 123 -13.03 9.05 18.37
C TYR A 123 -11.93 10.08 18.60
N ASP A 124 -11.68 10.41 19.86
CA ASP A 124 -10.57 11.29 20.26
C ASP A 124 -9.26 10.50 20.29
N THR A 125 -8.19 11.08 19.74
CA THR A 125 -6.85 10.47 19.76
C THR A 125 -5.88 11.28 20.60
N ILE A 126 -4.90 10.59 21.19
CA ILE A 126 -3.76 11.22 21.86
C ILE A 126 -2.55 11.04 20.95
N SER A 127 -1.87 12.13 20.61
CA SER A 127 -0.60 12.05 19.89
C SER A 127 0.53 11.66 20.84
N TYR A 128 1.37 10.72 20.40
CA TYR A 128 2.55 10.28 21.13
C TYR A 128 3.79 10.37 20.24
N ASP A 129 4.71 11.25 20.62
CA ASP A 129 6.07 11.37 20.06
C ASP A 129 6.92 10.23 20.64
N GLY A 130 6.74 9.03 20.08
CA GLY A 130 7.39 7.80 20.51
C GLY A 130 8.25 7.18 19.43
N ASP A 131 9.19 6.32 19.86
CA ASP A 131 9.90 5.38 18.99
C ASP A 131 8.91 4.35 18.42
N GLY A 132 8.02 4.74 17.51
CA GLY A 132 6.99 3.85 16.97
C GLY A 132 7.58 2.66 16.19
N TYR A 133 6.75 1.67 15.90
CA TYR A 133 7.14 0.34 15.41
C TYR A 133 7.46 0.23 13.91
N ALA A 134 7.46 1.33 13.15
CA ALA A 134 7.83 1.33 11.74
C ALA A 134 9.26 0.75 11.56
N SER A 135 9.35 -0.47 11.01
CA SER A 135 10.60 -1.03 10.54
C SER A 135 11.17 -0.16 9.42
N ASP A 136 12.45 0.20 9.49
CA ASP A 136 13.21 0.93 8.46
C ASP A 136 13.27 0.14 7.13
N ASN A 137 12.15 0.10 6.42
CA ASN A 137 12.04 -0.50 5.09
C ASN A 137 12.15 0.61 4.05
N HIS A 138 12.79 0.31 2.92
CA HIS A 138 13.27 1.30 1.94
C HIS A 138 12.13 2.02 1.15
N THR A 139 10.89 1.80 1.56
CA THR A 139 9.65 2.32 0.97
C THR A 139 9.01 3.44 1.79
N HIS A 140 9.46 3.70 3.03
CA HIS A 140 8.86 4.71 3.90
C HIS A 140 9.60 6.04 3.81
N ARG A 141 8.91 7.10 3.39
CA ARG A 141 9.44 8.48 3.35
C ARG A 141 8.82 9.24 4.51
N TYR A 142 9.56 9.36 5.60
CA TYR A 142 9.14 10.05 6.82
C TYR A 142 8.77 11.52 6.56
N HIS A 143 7.62 11.97 7.02
CA HIS A 143 7.37 13.39 7.26
C HIS A 143 7.82 13.72 8.69
N TYR A 144 8.35 14.93 8.89
CA TYR A 144 9.10 15.30 10.11
C TYR A 144 8.21 15.59 11.33
N SER A 145 6.90 15.37 11.22
CA SER A 145 5.87 15.66 12.24
C SER A 145 4.96 14.46 12.54
N ASP A 146 5.33 13.28 12.08
CA ASP A 146 4.44 12.12 12.11
C ASP A 146 4.44 11.46 13.49
N ASP A 147 3.51 11.90 14.34
CA ASP A 147 3.20 11.31 15.64
C ASP A 147 2.42 9.99 15.48
N VAL A 148 2.58 9.06 16.43
CA VAL A 148 1.72 7.88 16.53
C VAL A 148 0.41 8.30 17.19
N LEU A 149 -0.72 8.05 16.54
CA LEU A 149 -2.04 8.31 17.11
C LEU A 149 -2.47 7.14 18.00
N VAL A 150 -2.94 7.45 19.20
CA VAL A 150 -3.35 6.43 20.18
C VAL A 150 -4.82 6.56 20.49
N LEU A 151 -5.56 5.46 20.30
CA LEU A 151 -6.94 5.29 20.77
C LEU A 151 -6.95 4.43 22.03
N GLU A 152 -7.60 4.92 23.08
CA GLU A 152 -7.75 4.17 24.33
C GLU A 152 -8.60 2.91 24.15
N HIS A 153 -8.45 1.95 25.06
CA HIS A 153 -9.02 0.61 24.95
C HIS A 153 -10.46 0.55 24.47
N TYR A 154 -11.38 1.24 25.13
CA TYR A 154 -12.81 1.13 24.82
C TYR A 154 -13.16 1.75 23.47
N ASP A 155 -12.50 2.87 23.13
CA ASP A 155 -12.68 3.55 21.85
C ASP A 155 -12.09 2.73 20.71
N ALA A 156 -10.93 2.11 20.93
CA ALA A 156 -10.35 1.15 20.01
C ALA A 156 -11.28 -0.05 19.75
N MET A 157 -11.87 -0.63 20.81
CA MET A 157 -12.80 -1.76 20.65
C MET A 157 -14.09 -1.36 19.94
N ASN A 158 -14.64 -0.18 20.24
CA ASN A 158 -15.83 0.35 19.56
C ASN A 158 -15.54 0.62 18.08
N LEU A 159 -14.39 1.23 17.77
CA LEU A 159 -13.97 1.51 16.39
C LEU A 159 -13.83 0.21 15.59
N LEU A 160 -13.17 -0.80 16.15
CA LEU A 160 -12.98 -2.10 15.51
C LEU A 160 -14.32 -2.79 15.23
N ASP A 161 -15.27 -2.76 16.16
CA ASP A 161 -16.62 -3.30 15.95
C ASP A 161 -17.37 -2.53 14.84
N GLU A 162 -17.27 -1.20 14.82
CA GLU A 162 -17.94 -0.34 13.84
C GLU A 162 -17.43 -0.55 12.40
N ILE A 163 -16.14 -0.86 12.24
CA ILE A 163 -15.53 -1.16 10.93
C ILE A 163 -15.47 -2.66 10.62
N ASP A 164 -16.14 -3.50 11.43
CA ASP A 164 -16.23 -4.96 11.26
C ASP A 164 -14.83 -5.61 11.19
N LEU A 165 -13.96 -5.24 12.12
CA LEU A 165 -12.63 -5.83 12.32
C LEU A 165 -12.52 -6.53 13.67
N SER A 166 -11.88 -7.69 13.66
CA SER A 166 -11.53 -8.39 14.88
C SER A 166 -10.25 -7.84 15.48
N LEU A 167 -10.14 -7.86 16.81
CA LEU A 167 -8.90 -7.52 17.52
C LEU A 167 -7.70 -8.33 17.01
N GLU A 168 -7.90 -9.62 16.69
CA GLU A 168 -6.86 -10.51 16.18
C GLU A 168 -6.23 -10.03 14.86
N THR A 169 -6.95 -9.21 14.09
CA THR A 169 -6.46 -8.64 12.82
C THR A 169 -5.40 -7.57 13.02
N VAL A 170 -5.39 -6.91 14.18
CA VAL A 170 -4.50 -5.79 14.50
C VAL A 170 -3.66 -6.03 15.74
N ALA A 171 -3.79 -7.19 16.41
CA ALA A 171 -2.96 -7.55 17.54
C ALA A 171 -1.52 -7.85 17.10
N GLU A 172 -0.55 -7.60 17.98
CA GLU A 172 0.82 -8.06 17.75
C GLU A 172 0.85 -9.58 17.51
N PRO A 173 1.61 -10.08 16.51
CA PRO A 173 1.80 -11.51 16.33
C PRO A 173 2.49 -12.10 17.57
N ILE A 174 1.86 -13.14 18.15
CA ILE A 174 2.36 -13.90 19.31
C ILE A 174 3.68 -14.61 19.00
#